data_AF-A0A9D5W0G5-F1
#
_entry.id   AF-A0A9D5W0G5-F1
#
_cell.length_a   1.000
_cell.length_b   1.000
_cell.length_c   1.000
_cell.angle_alpha   90.00
_cell.angle_beta   90.00
_cell.angle_gamma   90.00
#
_symmetry.space_group_name_H-M   'P 1'
#
loop_
_entity.id
_entity.type
_entity.pdbx_description
1 polymer ?
#
loop_
_entity_poly.entity_id
_entity_poly.type
_entity_poly.pdbx_seq_one_letter_code
_entity_poly.pdbx_strand_id
1 'polypeptide(L)'
;MKFSRIVLIVGILFFAFGTFWQAVAPWLSLKKIPVKSLEDIAKDVPREFYMLAEDYPVEFNKYFGKADEKSFMVALKTGRDIYIADICWQCHSQCVRPVSREEIRFGRISYPSEYNNVMQLPQLLSTRRVGPDLIRESGV
;
A
#
# COMPACT_ATOMS: atom_id res chain seq x y z
N MET A 1 6.72 51.34 20.48
CA MET A 1 5.85 50.16 20.69
C MET A 1 5.00 49.73 19.48
N LYS A 2 4.67 50.60 18.49
CA LYS A 2 3.83 50.22 17.34
C LYS A 2 4.53 49.33 16.31
N PHE A 3 5.82 49.57 16.03
CA PHE A 3 6.61 48.81 15.05
C PHE A 3 6.72 47.31 15.39
N SER A 4 7.02 46.98 16.66
CA SER A 4 7.11 45.59 17.12
C SER A 4 5.79 44.82 17.00
N ARG A 5 4.64 45.47 17.22
CA ARG A 5 3.31 44.85 17.03
C ARG A 5 3.03 44.56 15.56
N ILE A 6 3.43 45.46 14.66
CA ILE A 6 3.27 45.27 13.21
C ILE A 6 4.09 44.06 12.74
N VAL A 7 5.36 43.97 13.14
CA VAL A 7 6.22 42.83 12.76
C VAL A 7 5.65 41.50 13.26
N LEU A 8 5.15 41.46 14.50
CA LEU A 8 4.53 40.24 15.06
C LEU A 8 3.28 39.83 14.28
N ILE A 9 2.39 40.78 13.97
CA ILE A 9 1.15 40.52 13.23
C ILE A 9 1.48 40.02 11.81
N VAL A 10 2.38 40.71 11.12
CA VAL A 10 2.80 40.32 9.75
C VAL A 10 3.47 38.95 9.76
N GLY A 11 4.32 38.67 10.76
CA GLY A 11 4.97 37.36 10.92
C GLY A 11 3.96 36.23 11.13
N ILE A 12 2.96 36.43 11.99
CA ILE A 12 1.89 35.44 12.22
C ILE A 12 1.07 35.23 10.95
N LEU A 13 0.69 36.30 10.24
CA LEU A 13 -0.07 36.20 8.99
C LEU A 13 0.70 35.44 7.91
N PHE A 14 1.99 35.73 7.76
CA PHE A 14 2.84 35.04 6.79
C PHE A 14 3.00 33.55 7.14
N PHE A 15 3.21 33.23 8.42
CA PHE A 15 3.29 31.84 8.89
C PHE A 15 1.97 31.09 8.67
N ALA A 16 0.83 31.71 8.98
CA ALA A 16 -0.48 31.12 8.76
C ALA A 16 -0.76 30.88 7.27
N PHE A 17 -0.43 31.85 6.41
CA PHE A 17 -0.56 31.73 4.96
C PHE A 17 0.34 30.61 4.40
N GLY A 18 1.61 30.57 4.84
CA GLY A 18 2.55 29.52 4.46
C GLY A 18 2.08 28.14 4.90
N THR A 19 1.62 28.00 6.14
CA THR A 19 1.06 26.74 6.67
C THR A 19 -0.16 26.31 5.88
N PHE A 20 -1.05 27.25 5.55
CA PHE A 20 -2.23 26.94 4.74
C PHE A 20 -1.82 26.39 3.38
N TRP A 21 -0.94 27.08 2.65
CA TRP A 21 -0.61 26.68 1.29
C TRP A 21 0.31 25.45 1.20
N GLN A 22 1.21 25.26 2.18
CA GLN A 22 2.16 24.15 2.17
C GLN A 22 1.65 22.88 2.86
N ALA A 23 0.68 22.98 3.78
CA ALA A 23 0.17 21.82 4.51
C ALA A 23 -1.34 21.62 4.32
N VAL A 24 -2.15 22.64 4.65
CA VAL A 24 -3.62 22.48 4.69
C VAL A 24 -4.21 22.28 3.30
N ALA A 25 -3.82 23.11 2.33
CA ALA A 25 -4.33 23.03 0.96
C ALA A 25 -3.96 21.70 0.26
N PRO A 26 -2.69 21.22 0.33
CA PRO A 26 -2.35 19.88 -0.14
C PRO A 26 -3.15 18.79 0.56
N TRP A 27 -3.29 18.82 1.89
CA TRP A 27 -4.05 17.82 2.63
C TRP A 27 -5.54 17.78 2.21
N LEU A 28 -6.17 18.94 2.06
CA LEU A 28 -7.55 19.05 1.57
C LEU A 28 -7.73 18.52 0.15
N SER A 29 -6.71 18.66 -0.70
CA SER A 29 -6.71 18.12 -2.06
C SER A 29 -6.50 16.60 -2.04
N LEU A 30 -5.49 16.12 -1.31
CA LEU A 30 -5.11 14.71 -1.26
C LEU A 30 -6.18 13.82 -0.59
N LYS A 31 -6.91 14.33 0.41
CA LYS A 31 -8.00 13.57 1.08
C LYS A 31 -9.12 13.16 0.10
N LYS A 32 -9.26 13.86 -1.03
CA LYS A 32 -10.28 13.58 -2.04
C LYS A 32 -9.87 12.50 -3.05
N ILE A 33 -8.60 12.09 -3.05
CA ILE A 33 -8.11 11.08 -3.98
C ILE A 33 -8.73 9.74 -3.57
N PRO A 34 -9.48 9.07 -4.46
CA PRO A 34 -10.08 7.79 -4.13
C PRO A 34 -8.98 6.74 -4.01
N VAL A 35 -8.95 6.05 -2.87
CA VAL A 35 -8.05 4.92 -2.59
C VAL A 35 -8.91 3.68 -2.44
N LYS A 36 -8.55 2.57 -3.10
CA LYS A 36 -9.30 1.31 -2.96
C LYS A 36 -9.26 0.84 -1.50
N SER A 37 -10.43 0.57 -0.92
CA SER A 37 -10.53 0.05 0.43
C SER A 37 -10.16 -1.43 0.49
N LEU A 38 -10.03 -1.98 1.69
CA LEU A 38 -9.73 -3.40 1.86
C LEU A 38 -10.88 -4.28 1.33
N GLU A 39 -12.11 -3.81 1.52
CA GLU A 39 -13.33 -4.46 1.02
C GLU A 39 -13.35 -4.47 -0.51
N ASP A 40 -12.93 -3.38 -1.15
CA ASP A 40 -12.86 -3.31 -2.61
C ASP A 40 -11.80 -4.25 -3.19
N ILE A 41 -10.71 -4.49 -2.46
CA ILE A 41 -9.66 -5.45 -2.86
C ILE A 41 -10.16 -6.88 -2.69
N ALA A 42 -10.85 -7.16 -1.59
CA ALA A 42 -11.24 -8.53 -1.23
C ALA A 42 -12.43 -9.10 -2.00
N LYS A 43 -13.12 -8.28 -2.81
CA LYS A 43 -14.13 -8.75 -3.77
C LYS A 43 -13.56 -9.74 -4.78
N ASP A 44 -12.30 -9.54 -5.18
CA ASP A 44 -11.61 -10.37 -6.15
C ASP A 44 -10.71 -11.38 -5.44
N VAL A 45 -11.32 -12.43 -4.86
CA VAL A 45 -10.58 -13.48 -4.14
C VAL A 45 -9.77 -14.32 -5.14
N PRO A 46 -8.43 -14.41 -5.00
CA PRO A 46 -7.59 -15.17 -5.91
C PRO A 46 -7.82 -16.67 -5.75
N ARG A 47 -7.59 -17.44 -6.82
CA ARG A 47 -7.79 -18.90 -6.84
C ARG A 47 -6.93 -19.57 -5.76
N GLU A 48 -5.73 -19.07 -5.57
CA GLU A 48 -4.72 -19.52 -4.63
C GLU A 48 -5.25 -19.55 -3.19
N PHE A 49 -6.16 -18.63 -2.83
CA PHE A 49 -6.77 -18.63 -1.51
C PHE A 49 -7.76 -19.79 -1.32
N TYR A 50 -8.49 -20.15 -2.38
CA TYR A 50 -9.34 -21.35 -2.37
C TYR A 50 -8.49 -22.63 -2.34
N MET A 51 -7.40 -22.66 -3.12
CA MET A 51 -6.47 -23.79 -3.11
C MET A 51 -5.85 -23.99 -1.71
N LEU A 52 -5.50 -22.91 -1.01
CA LEU A 52 -5.02 -22.99 0.37
C LEU A 52 -6.03 -23.67 1.31
N ALA A 53 -7.32 -23.41 1.13
CA ALA A 53 -8.38 -24.05 1.92
C ALA A 53 -8.58 -25.52 1.57
N GLU A 54 -8.32 -25.90 0.32
CA GLU A 54 -8.37 -27.29 -0.16
C GLU A 54 -7.15 -28.11 0.31
N ASP A 55 -5.95 -27.52 0.24
CA ASP A 55 -4.68 -28.18 0.58
C ASP A 55 -4.52 -28.37 2.10
N TYR A 56 -4.99 -27.40 2.90
CA TYR A 56 -4.82 -27.39 4.36
C TYR A 56 -6.15 -27.19 5.11
N PRO A 57 -7.12 -28.09 4.97
CA PRO A 57 -8.50 -27.84 5.42
C PRO A 57 -8.63 -27.74 6.95
N VAL A 58 -7.79 -28.44 7.72
CA VAL A 58 -7.86 -28.45 9.19
C VAL A 58 -7.35 -27.13 9.76
N GLU A 59 -6.16 -26.71 9.30
CA GLU A 59 -5.53 -25.46 9.69
C GLU A 59 -6.32 -24.27 9.19
N PHE A 60 -6.75 -24.31 7.92
CA PHE A 60 -7.53 -23.23 7.33
C PHE A 60 -8.83 -23.00 8.10
N ASN A 61 -9.58 -24.07 8.40
CA ASN A 61 -10.82 -23.93 9.16
C ASN A 61 -10.57 -23.43 10.61
N LYS A 62 -9.44 -23.78 11.22
CA LYS A 62 -9.06 -23.30 12.55
C LYS A 62 -8.82 -21.78 12.59
N TYR A 63 -8.18 -21.21 11.56
CA TYR A 63 -7.77 -19.80 11.56
C TYR A 63 -8.70 -18.87 10.77
N PHE A 64 -9.22 -19.35 9.64
CA PHE A 64 -10.01 -18.57 8.68
C PHE A 64 -11.46 -19.05 8.58
N GLY A 65 -11.74 -20.29 8.98
CA GLY A 65 -13.06 -20.89 8.87
C GLY A 65 -13.35 -21.31 7.42
N LYS A 66 -14.20 -20.55 6.74
CA LYS A 66 -14.60 -20.84 5.35
C LYS A 66 -13.91 -19.87 4.40
N ALA A 67 -13.45 -20.35 3.25
CA ALA A 67 -12.91 -19.51 2.19
C ALA A 67 -14.02 -18.61 1.61
N ASP A 68 -13.97 -17.34 1.96
CA ASP A 68 -14.91 -16.29 1.58
C ASP A 68 -14.19 -14.92 1.54
N GLU A 69 -14.87 -13.89 1.04
CA GLU A 69 -14.29 -12.54 0.95
C GLU A 69 -13.85 -12.01 2.33
N LYS A 70 -14.58 -12.35 3.39
CA LYS A 70 -14.30 -11.88 4.75
C LYS A 70 -13.05 -12.52 5.34
N SER A 71 -12.91 -13.83 5.20
CA SER A 71 -11.69 -14.55 5.60
C SER A 71 -10.51 -14.13 4.76
N PHE A 72 -10.71 -13.84 3.47
CA PHE A 72 -9.66 -13.30 2.61
C PHE A 72 -9.19 -11.91 3.08
N MET A 73 -10.09 -11.01 3.48
CA MET A 73 -9.70 -9.72 4.08
C MET A 73 -8.80 -9.90 5.31
N VAL A 74 -9.15 -10.85 6.18
CA VAL A 74 -8.37 -11.17 7.38
C VAL A 74 -7.00 -11.74 6.99
N ALA A 75 -6.97 -12.67 6.04
CA ALA A 75 -5.73 -13.27 5.54
C ALA A 75 -4.83 -12.23 4.88
N LEU A 76 -5.36 -11.36 4.02
CA LEU A 76 -4.62 -10.31 3.33
C LEU A 76 -3.96 -9.33 4.32
N LYS A 77 -4.72 -8.87 5.31
CA LYS A 77 -4.21 -7.98 6.35
C LYS A 77 -3.12 -8.65 7.18
N THR A 78 -3.40 -9.87 7.65
CA THR A 78 -2.45 -10.64 8.47
C THR A 78 -1.17 -10.95 7.69
N GLY A 79 -1.29 -11.38 6.44
CA GLY A 79 -0.15 -11.66 5.57
C GLY A 79 0.70 -10.42 5.29
N ARG A 80 0.08 -9.26 5.10
CA ARG A 80 0.81 -7.99 4.97
C ARG A 80 1.56 -7.62 6.26
N ASP A 81 0.91 -7.75 7.40
CA ASP A 81 1.54 -7.41 8.68
C ASP A 81 2.76 -8.30 8.93
N ILE A 82 2.67 -9.60 8.59
CA ILE A 82 3.81 -10.54 8.61
C ILE A 82 4.88 -10.13 7.60
N TYR A 83 4.51 -9.82 6.35
CA TYR A 83 5.43 -9.38 5.31
C TYR A 83 6.28 -8.17 5.71
N ILE A 84 5.69 -7.25 6.48
CA ILE A 84 6.37 -6.09 7.05
C ILE A 84 7.22 -6.48 8.25
N ALA A 85 6.68 -7.29 9.17
CA ALA A 85 7.34 -7.71 10.39
C ALA A 85 8.62 -8.52 10.11
N ASP A 86 8.58 -9.41 9.13
CA ASP A 86 9.71 -10.24 8.70
C ASP A 86 10.64 -9.52 7.71
N ILE A 87 10.36 -8.25 7.40
CA ILE A 87 11.21 -7.39 6.56
C ILE A 87 11.39 -7.98 5.14
N CYS A 88 10.38 -8.73 4.65
CA CYS A 88 10.39 -9.34 3.33
C CYS A 88 10.61 -8.29 2.23
N TRP A 89 10.01 -7.10 2.41
CA TRP A 89 10.14 -5.95 1.51
C TRP A 89 11.59 -5.47 1.32
N GLN A 90 12.53 -5.77 2.21
CA GLN A 90 13.94 -5.34 2.04
C GLN A 90 14.71 -6.21 1.04
N CYS A 91 14.31 -7.48 0.90
CA CYS A 91 14.92 -8.44 -0.02
C CYS A 91 14.11 -8.60 -1.31
N HIS A 92 12.80 -8.41 -1.22
CA HIS A 92 11.86 -8.57 -2.31
C HIS A 92 11.22 -7.23 -2.66
N SER A 93 11.36 -6.81 -3.92
CA SER A 93 10.63 -5.65 -4.42
C SER A 93 9.21 -6.01 -4.81
N GLN A 94 8.33 -5.02 -4.81
CA GLN A 94 7.00 -5.10 -5.38
C GLN A 94 6.87 -4.04 -6.48
N CYS A 95 7.78 -4.04 -7.43
CA CYS A 95 7.85 -3.04 -8.51
C CYS A 95 8.68 -3.57 -9.68
N VAL A 96 8.01 -4.04 -10.72
CA VAL A 96 8.65 -4.42 -11.99
C VAL A 96 8.99 -3.14 -12.74
N ARG A 97 10.29 -2.90 -12.93
CA ARG A 97 10.80 -1.64 -13.50
C ARG A 97 10.84 -1.71 -15.03
N PRO A 98 10.61 -0.59 -15.74
CA PRO A 98 10.68 -0.51 -17.21
C PRO A 98 12.13 -0.45 -17.72
N VAL A 99 13.01 -1.27 -17.17
CA VAL A 99 14.44 -1.32 -17.51
C VAL A 99 14.89 -2.78 -17.58
N SER A 100 15.98 -3.03 -18.31
CA SER A 100 16.64 -4.34 -18.33
C SER A 100 15.75 -5.54 -18.71
N ARG A 101 14.63 -5.29 -19.40
CA ARG A 101 13.62 -6.29 -19.78
C ARG A 101 13.10 -7.10 -18.59
N GLU A 102 12.93 -6.45 -17.43
CA GLU A 102 12.34 -7.11 -16.25
C GLU A 102 10.98 -7.72 -16.55
N GLU A 103 10.26 -7.18 -17.53
CA GLU A 103 8.95 -7.68 -17.92
C GLU A 103 8.93 -9.12 -18.44
N ILE A 104 10.05 -9.58 -19.01
CA ILE A 104 10.19 -10.97 -19.46
C ILE A 104 10.34 -11.90 -18.26
N ARG A 105 10.94 -11.42 -17.17
CA ARG A 105 11.26 -12.23 -15.99
C ARG A 105 10.12 -12.25 -14.97
N PHE A 106 9.47 -11.10 -14.76
CA PHE A 106 8.52 -10.90 -13.67
C PHE A 106 7.11 -10.51 -14.15
N GLY A 107 6.87 -10.37 -15.46
CA GLY A 107 5.56 -10.01 -16.02
C GLY A 107 5.39 -8.50 -16.22
N ARG A 108 4.15 -8.00 -16.36
CA ARG A 108 3.90 -6.62 -16.81
C ARG A 108 4.56 -5.58 -15.87
N ILE A 109 5.21 -4.58 -16.49
CA ILE A 109 5.74 -3.38 -15.82
C ILE A 109 4.70 -2.81 -14.86
N SER A 110 5.17 -2.39 -13.67
CA SER A 110 4.31 -1.84 -12.64
C SER A 110 3.86 -0.42 -12.96
N TYR A 111 2.60 -0.12 -12.66
CA TYR A 111 2.00 1.19 -12.89
C TYR A 111 1.59 1.84 -11.56
N PRO A 112 1.68 3.18 -11.42
CA PRO A 112 1.27 3.88 -10.20
C PRO A 112 -0.15 3.56 -9.72
N SER A 113 -1.06 3.26 -10.65
CA SER A 113 -2.45 2.89 -10.35
C SER A 113 -2.59 1.60 -9.53
N GLU A 114 -1.61 0.70 -9.60
CA GLU A 114 -1.62 -0.58 -8.87
C GLU A 114 -1.43 -0.36 -7.36
N TYR A 115 -0.79 0.75 -6.98
CA TYR A 115 -0.51 1.11 -5.59
C TYR A 115 -1.57 2.02 -4.96
N ASN A 116 -2.61 2.38 -5.72
CA ASN A 116 -3.68 3.25 -5.22
C ASN A 116 -4.72 2.48 -4.37
N ASN A 117 -4.25 1.87 -3.29
CA ASN A 117 -5.05 1.05 -2.37
C ASN A 117 -4.52 1.14 -0.93
N VAL A 118 -5.36 0.83 0.05
CA VAL A 118 -5.00 0.94 1.48
C VAL A 118 -3.87 0.00 1.91
N MET A 119 -3.65 -1.11 1.19
CA MET A 119 -2.60 -2.09 1.51
C MET A 119 -1.20 -1.62 1.09
N GLN A 120 -1.10 -0.56 0.30
CA GLN A 120 0.17 0.04 -0.11
C GLN A 120 0.49 1.32 0.68
N LEU A 121 -0.08 1.45 1.88
CA LEU A 121 0.15 2.56 2.81
C LEU A 121 0.69 2.04 4.15
N PRO A 122 1.98 2.27 4.50
CA PRO A 122 3.03 2.85 3.65
C PRO A 122 3.40 1.93 2.47
N GLN A 123 4.03 2.53 1.46
CA GLN A 123 4.45 1.84 0.23
C GLN A 123 5.52 0.79 0.50
N LEU A 124 5.48 -0.32 -0.24
CA LEU A 124 6.37 -1.48 -0.09
C LEU A 124 7.19 -1.76 -1.38
N LEU A 125 7.51 -0.73 -2.17
CA LEU A 125 8.22 -0.87 -3.46
C LEU A 125 9.64 -1.43 -3.34
N SER A 126 10.21 -1.44 -2.14
CA SER A 126 11.60 -1.78 -1.83
C SER A 126 12.65 -0.88 -2.51
N THR A 127 13.88 -0.94 -2.00
CA THR A 127 15.06 -0.27 -2.56
C THR A 127 16.15 -1.24 -3.02
N ARG A 128 16.01 -2.54 -2.67
CA ARG A 128 17.00 -3.58 -2.99
C ARG A 128 16.27 -4.85 -3.42
N ARG A 129 16.86 -5.59 -4.36
CA ARG A 129 16.36 -6.88 -4.81
C ARG A 129 17.44 -7.94 -4.60
N VAL A 130 17.30 -8.71 -3.51
CA VAL A 130 18.11 -9.92 -3.23
C VAL A 130 17.35 -11.15 -3.71
N GLY A 131 16.06 -11.23 -3.39
CA GLY A 131 15.12 -12.22 -3.92
C GLY A 131 14.37 -11.70 -5.16
N PRO A 132 13.53 -12.52 -5.81
CA PRO A 132 12.68 -12.09 -6.93
C PRO A 132 11.71 -10.96 -6.55
N ASP A 133 11.21 -10.24 -7.56
CA ASP A 133 10.09 -9.32 -7.39
C ASP A 133 8.80 -10.09 -7.14
N LEU A 134 7.95 -9.63 -6.22
CA LEU A 134 6.76 -10.36 -5.80
C LEU A 134 5.43 -9.77 -6.31
N ILE A 135 5.43 -8.68 -7.09
CA ILE A 135 4.17 -8.00 -7.44
C ILE A 135 3.23 -8.80 -8.35
N ARG A 136 3.73 -9.87 -8.98
CA ARG A 136 2.97 -10.74 -9.91
C ARG A 136 2.90 -12.20 -9.46
N GLU A 137 3.42 -12.55 -8.28
CA GLU A 137 3.54 -13.95 -7.84
C GLU A 137 2.18 -14.59 -7.49
N SER A 138 1.14 -13.78 -7.27
CA SER A 138 -0.22 -14.26 -6.99
C SER A 138 -1.08 -14.48 -8.25
N GLY A 139 -0.46 -14.72 -9.42
CA GLY A 139 -1.19 -15.04 -10.65
C GLY A 139 -1.96 -13.88 -11.30
N VAL A 140 -1.52 -12.62 -11.09
CA VAL A 140 -2.14 -11.39 -11.64
C VAL A 140 -1.19 -10.65 -12.58
#